data_AF-A0A269PHQ6-F1
#
_entry.id   AF-A0A269PHQ6-F1
#
_cell.length_a   1.000
_cell.length_b   1.000
_cell.length_c   1.000
_cell.angle_alpha   90.00
_cell.angle_beta   90.00
_cell.angle_gamma   90.00
#
_symmetry.space_group_name_H-M   'P 1'
#
loop_
_entity.id
_entity.type
_entity.pdbx_description
1 polymer ?
#
loop_
_entity_poly.entity_id
_entity_poly.type
_entity_poly.pdbx_seq_one_letter_code
_entity_poly.pdbx_strand_id
1 'polypeptide(L)' 'MIMSVAGMSNCTIYTSFIPQANEYYEMSVSGMLGAHSSHCKAELYRVDETTNKISPVEFQYYGECREPAK' A
#
# COMPACT_ATOMS: atom_id res chain seq x y z
N MET A 1 -3.36 -0.26 15.58
CA MET A 1 -1.99 0.27 15.56
C MET A 1 -1.10 -0.90 15.12
N ILE A 2 -0.83 -1.01 13.82
CA ILE A 2 -0.06 -2.14 13.27
C ILE A 2 1.41 -1.85 13.57
N MET A 3 2.01 -2.68 14.43
CA MET A 3 3.40 -2.55 14.86
C MET A 3 4.34 -2.78 13.67
N SER A 4 5.02 -1.72 13.25
CA SER A 4 6.10 -1.73 12.27
C SER A 4 7.20 -2.69 12.73
N VAL A 5 7.51 -3.68 11.90
CA VAL A 5 8.71 -4.52 12.05
C VAL A 5 9.94 -3.60 12.09
N ALA A 6 10.83 -3.87 13.05
CA ALA A 6 11.94 -3.02 13.45
C ALA A 6 12.68 -2.35 12.28
N GLY A 7 12.79 -1.01 12.32
CA GLY A 7 13.67 -0.23 11.44
C GLY A 7 12.99 0.68 10.41
N MET A 8 11.66 0.63 10.23
CA MET A 8 10.94 1.59 9.37
C MET A 8 10.58 2.85 10.15
N SER A 9 11.23 3.98 9.86
CA SER A 9 10.90 5.26 10.50
C SER A 9 9.75 6.03 9.85
N ASN A 10 9.33 5.68 8.62
CA ASN A 10 8.03 5.99 7.99
C ASN A 10 8.11 5.66 6.47
N CYS A 11 7.15 4.90 5.94
CA CYS A 11 6.91 4.77 4.49
C CYS A 11 5.59 5.50 4.21
N THR A 12 5.69 6.75 3.75
CA THR A 12 4.51 7.57 3.45
C THR A 12 4.10 7.29 2.02
N ILE A 13 2.90 6.75 1.85
CA ILE A 13 2.30 6.52 0.54
C ILE A 13 1.11 7.46 0.40
N TYR A 14 1.10 8.23 -0.68
CA TYR A 14 -0.06 9.01 -1.09
C TYR A 14 -0.77 8.25 -2.20
N THR A 15 -2.02 7.88 -1.95
CA THR A 15 -2.88 7.15 -2.90
C THR A 15 -4.15 7.95 -3.15
N SER A 16 -4.60 8.02 -4.41
CA SER A 16 -5.90 8.60 -4.75
C SER A 16 -6.66 7.66 -5.65
N PHE A 17 -7.89 7.32 -5.26
CA PHE A 17 -8.83 6.57 -6.09
C PHE A 17 -10.26 7.02 -5.79
N ILE A 18 -11.18 6.79 -6.72
CA ILE A 18 -12.60 7.10 -6.57
C ILE A 18 -13.34 5.77 -6.34
N PRO A 19 -13.85 5.50 -5.12
CA PRO A 19 -14.58 4.27 -4.85
C PRO A 19 -15.94 4.28 -5.55
N GLN A 20 -16.40 3.11 -5.97
CA GLN A 20 -17.77 2.90 -6.46
C GLN A 20 -18.68 2.50 -5.30
N ALA A 21 -19.97 2.84 -5.40
CA ALA A 21 -20.95 2.49 -4.38
C ALA A 21 -21.14 0.96 -4.30
N ASN A 22 -21.27 0.43 -3.09
CA ASN A 22 -21.47 -0.98 -2.79
C ASN A 22 -20.34 -1.91 -3.24
N GLU A 23 -19.13 -1.38 -3.45
CA GLU A 23 -17.93 -2.18 -3.69
C GLU A 23 -17.04 -2.20 -2.44
N TYR A 24 -16.35 -3.33 -2.22
CA TYR A 24 -15.38 -3.49 -1.16
C TYR A 24 -13.98 -3.47 -1.74
N TYR A 25 -13.06 -2.87 -0.99
CA TYR A 25 -11.67 -2.73 -1.41
C TYR A 25 -10.71 -3.16 -0.31
N GLU A 26 -9.64 -3.81 -0.71
CA GLU A 26 -8.51 -4.17 0.13
C GLU A 26 -7.26 -3.48 -0.41
N MET A 27 -6.53 -2.78 0.46
CA MET A 27 -5.28 -2.13 0.10
C MET A 27 -4.12 -2.86 0.78
N SER A 28 -3.18 -3.35 -0.02
CA SER A 28 -1.93 -3.94 0.45
C SER A 28 -0.81 -2.94 0.27
N VAL A 29 -0.10 -2.65 1.36
CA VAL A 29 1.06 -1.76 1.38
C VAL A 29 2.28 -2.57 1.76
N SER A 30 3.29 -2.57 0.89
CA SER A 30 4.57 -3.21 1.12
C SER A 30 5.72 -2.24 0.85
N GLY A 31 6.90 -2.51 1.40
CA GLY A 31 8.07 -1.69 1.16
C GLY A 31 9.35 -2.46 1.37
N MET A 32 10.39 -2.10 0.63
CA MET A 32 11.74 -2.62 0.79
C MET A 32 12.68 -1.48 1.17
N LEU A 33 13.38 -1.66 2.29
CA LEU A 33 14.51 -0.84 2.69
C LEU A 33 15.80 -1.60 2.35
N GLY A 34 16.62 -1.02 1.48
CA GLY A 34 17.94 -1.55 1.17
C GLY A 34 18.96 -0.43 0.95
N ALA A 35 20.24 -0.77 0.99
CA ALA A 35 21.36 0.18 0.89
C ALA A 35 21.38 1.04 -0.40
N HIS A 36 20.64 0.63 -1.43
CA HIS A 36 20.58 1.30 -2.74
C HIS A 36 19.16 1.61 -3.22
N SER A 37 18.12 1.20 -2.48
CA SER A 37 16.74 1.46 -2.89
C SER A 37 15.76 1.51 -1.72
N SER A 38 14.83 2.45 -1.82
CA SER A 38 13.84 2.77 -0.81
C SER A 38 12.48 2.82 -1.50
N HIS A 39 11.91 1.66 -1.83
CA HIS A 39 10.67 1.58 -2.60
C HIS A 39 9.50 1.13 -1.73
N CYS A 40 8.45 1.96 -1.69
CA CYS A 40 7.12 1.58 -1.23
C CYS A 40 6.31 1.10 -2.44
N LYS A 41 5.52 0.04 -2.29
CA LYS A 41 4.53 -0.44 -3.26
C LYS A 41 3.16 -0.48 -2.60
N ALA A 42 2.17 0.12 -3.24
CA ALA A 42 0.77 -0.03 -2.85
C ALA A 42 0.01 -0.76 -3.96
N GLU A 43 -0.85 -1.69 -3.55
CA GLU A 43 -1.74 -2.44 -4.43
C GLU A 43 -3.16 -2.31 -3.89
N LEU A 44 -4.11 -2.05 -4.78
CA LEU A 44 -5.52 -1.93 -4.45
C LEU A 44 -6.27 -3.04 -5.16
N TYR A 45 -7.10 -3.74 -4.42
CA TYR A 45 -7.92 -4.81 -4.92
C TYR A 45 -9.38 -4.52 -4.63
N ARG A 46 -10.25 -4.81 -5.59
CA ARG A 46 -11.69 -4.90 -5.38
C ARG A 46 -12.04 -6.31 -4.95
N VAL A 47 -12.82 -6.43 -3.89
CA VAL A 47 -13.31 -7.69 -3.33
C VAL A 47 -14.80 -7.82 -3.64
N ASP A 48 -15.16 -8.87 -4.36
CA ASP A 48 -16.55 -9.27 -4.52
C ASP A 48 -16.93 -10.22 -3.36
N GLU A 49 -17.71 -9.73 -2.40
CA GLU A 49 -18.12 -10.51 -1.23
C GLU A 49 -18.96 -11.75 -1.57
N THR A 50 -19.64 -11.76 -2.72
CA THR A 50 -20.51 -12.88 -3.10
C THR A 50 -19.71 -14.03 -3.69
N THR A 51 -18.61 -13.73 -4.38
CA THR A 51 -17.78 -14.74 -5.07
C THR A 51 -16.39 -14.92 -4.46
N ASN A 52 -16.03 -14.11 -3.45
CA ASN A 52 -14.68 -13.96 -2.90
C ASN A 52 -13.61 -13.71 -3.98
N LYS A 53 -14.00 -13.14 -5.13
CA LYS A 53 -13.06 -12.81 -6.20
C LYS A 53 -12.36 -11.49 -5.90
N ILE A 54 -11.05 -11.50 -6.06
CA ILE A 54 -10.18 -10.36 -5.87
C ILE A 54 -9.72 -9.90 -7.26
N SER A 55 -10.03 -8.64 -7.61
CA SER A 55 -9.62 -8.04 -8.88
C SER A 55 -8.71 -6.84 -8.64
N PRO A 56 -7.55 -6.73 -9.30
CA PRO A 56 -6.68 -5.57 -9.14
C PRO A 56 -7.37 -4.31 -9.67
N VAL A 57 -7.20 -3.20 -8.96
CA VAL A 57 -7.66 -1.88 -9.35
C VAL A 57 -6.42 -1.04 -9.66
N GLU A 58 -6.35 -0.48 -10.87
CA GLU A 58 -5.30 0.47 -11.20
C GLU A 58 -5.55 1.80 -10.47
N PHE A 59 -4.50 2.31 -9.84
CA PHE A 59 -4.52 3.61 -9.17
C PHE A 59 -3.11 4.19 -9.17
N GLN A 60 -3.04 5.51 -9.05
CA GLN A 60 -1.76 6.21 -8.93
C GLN A 60 -1.33 6.24 -7.46
N TYR A 61 -0.08 5.86 -7.22
CA TYR A 61 0.55 6.06 -5.93
C TYR A 61 1.97 6.59 -6.09
N TYR A 62 2.37 7.42 -5.14
CA TYR A 62 3.73 7.89 -4.97
C TYR A 62 4.22 7.41 -3.60
N GLY A 63 5.41 6.82 -3.57
CA GLY A 63 5.98 6.26 -2.34
C GLY A 63 7.48 6.53 -2.25
N GLU A 64 7.88 7.28 -1.23
CA GLU A 64 9.26 7.40 -0.80
C GLU A 64 9.42 6.66 0.54
N CYS A 65 10.17 5.56 0.57
CA CYS A 65 10.64 5.02 1.85
C CYS A 65 11.80 5.89 2.33
N ARG A 66 11.83 6.29 3.60
CA ARG A 66 13.01 6.91 4.20
C ARG A 66 13.63 5.98 5.23
N GLU A 67 14.95 5.84 5.18
CA GLU A 67 15.69 5.25 6.29
C GLU A 67 15.63 6.19 7.51
N PRO A 68 15.60 5.66 8.75
CA PRO A 68 15.71 6.47 9.95
C PRO A 68 17.00 7.27 9.93
N ALA A 69 16.89 8.58 10.17
CA ALA A 69 18.08 9.37 10.48
C ALA A 69 18.73 8.77 11.75
N LYS A 70 20.01 8.38 11.64
CA LYS A 70 20.82 7.89 12.75
C LYS A 70 20.99 8.94 13.84
#